data_AF-A0A7S0SQP5-F1
#
_entry.id   AF-A0A7S0SQP5-F1
#
_cell.length_a   1.000
_cell.length_b   1.000
_cell.length_c   1.000
_cell.angle_alpha   90.00
_cell.angle_beta   90.00
_cell.angle_gamma   90.00
#
_symmetry.space_group_name_H-M   'P 1'
#
loop_
_entity.id
_entity.type
_entity.pdbx_description
1 polymer ?
#
loop_
_entity_poly.entity_id
_entity_poly.type
_entity_poly.pdbx_seq_one_letter_code
_entity_poly.pdbx_strand_id
1 'polypeptide(L)'
;LKNRDNIIQSFIKEMGDPIDPKTGKRRTAIIMVANEGVMDFVLNFICSAISANIDLSSFVVFVGQEEYIELLHTIGAKGFYDINLGSVPREAADTYADRTFTKLMWLKVTSVYVALYAG
;
A
#
# COMPACT_ATOMS: atom_id res chain seq x y z
N LEU A 1 3.90 8.23 14.43
CA LEU A 1 3.98 8.73 13.03
C LEU A 1 4.16 10.23 13.07
N LYS A 2 5.29 10.77 12.60
CA LYS A 2 5.42 12.21 12.36
C LYS A 2 4.54 12.58 11.17
N ASN A 3 4.01 13.80 11.12
CA ASN A 3 3.17 14.30 10.02
C ASN A 3 1.94 13.42 9.70
N ARG A 4 1.37 12.75 10.72
CA ARG A 4 0.26 11.80 10.57
C ARG A 4 -0.87 12.33 9.67
N ASP A 5 -1.31 13.56 9.91
CA ASP A 5 -2.47 14.11 9.19
C ASP A 5 -2.15 14.28 7.70
N ASN A 6 -0.91 14.65 7.34
CA ASN A 6 -0.48 14.75 5.93
C ASN A 6 -0.45 13.38 5.25
N ILE A 7 0.02 12.33 5.95
CA ILE A 7 0.03 10.96 5.43
C ILE A 7 -1.41 10.50 5.16
N ILE A 8 -2.31 10.74 6.12
CA ILE A 8 -3.73 10.38 6.00
C ILE A 8 -4.37 11.13 4.82
N GLN A 9 -4.14 12.44 4.69
CA GLN A 9 -4.69 13.22 3.57
C GLN A 9 -4.16 12.76 2.21
N SER A 10 -2.87 12.41 2.14
CA SER A 10 -2.28 11.85 0.91
C SER A 10 -2.90 10.49 0.57
N PHE A 11 -3.16 9.65 1.58
CA PHE A 11 -3.84 8.37 1.39
C PHE A 11 -5.29 8.55 0.92
N ILE A 12 -6.03 9.49 1.50
CA ILE A 12 -7.40 9.84 1.06
C ILE A 12 -7.38 10.37 -0.38
N LYS A 13 -6.36 11.15 -0.77
CA LYS A 13 -6.22 11.62 -2.16
C LYS A 13 -6.08 10.47 -3.15
N GLU A 14 -5.36 9.41 -2.78
CA GLU A 14 -5.14 8.23 -3.62
C GLU A 14 -6.37 7.29 -3.65
N MET A 15 -6.99 7.08 -2.49
CA MET A 15 -8.12 6.15 -2.36
C MET A 15 -9.47 6.77 -2.68
N GLY A 16 -9.60 8.09 -2.57
CA GLY A 16 -10.84 8.83 -2.55
C GLY A 16 -11.45 8.90 -1.14
N ASP A 17 -12.52 9.70 -1.00
CA ASP A 17 -13.20 9.85 0.27
C ASP A 17 -13.71 8.50 0.83
N PRO A 18 -13.60 8.27 2.15
CA PRO A 18 -14.10 7.08 2.85
C PRO A 18 -15.54 6.70 2.52
N ILE A 19 -16.38 7.70 2.33
CA ILE A 19 -17.78 7.55 1.99
C ILE A 19 -17.93 7.93 0.53
N ASP A 20 -18.40 7.01 -0.29
CA ASP A 20 -18.65 7.30 -1.69
C ASP A 20 -19.80 8.31 -1.82
N PRO A 21 -19.57 9.49 -2.43
CA PRO A 21 -20.57 10.56 -2.44
C PRO A 21 -21.79 10.24 -3.31
N LYS A 22 -21.69 9.27 -4.23
CA LYS A 22 -22.79 8.87 -5.11
C LYS A 22 -23.68 7.82 -4.47
N THR A 23 -23.10 6.89 -3.73
CA THR A 23 -23.83 5.75 -3.16
C THR A 23 -24.08 5.86 -1.66
N GLY A 24 -23.38 6.75 -0.96
CA GLY A 24 -23.40 6.88 0.49
C GLY A 24 -22.77 5.69 1.24
N LYS A 25 -22.20 4.72 0.51
CA LYS A 25 -21.58 3.53 1.10
C LYS A 25 -20.14 3.81 1.47
N ARG A 26 -19.68 3.14 2.53
CA ARG A 26 -18.28 3.14 2.93
C ARG A 26 -17.44 2.36 1.91
N ARG A 27 -16.32 2.93 1.48
CA ARG A 27 -15.34 2.27 0.62
C ARG A 27 -14.65 1.13 1.36
N THR A 28 -14.30 0.09 0.63
CA THR A 28 -13.45 -0.98 1.14
C THR A 28 -12.05 -0.76 0.60
N ALA A 29 -11.05 -0.91 1.46
CA ALA A 29 -9.64 -0.88 1.09
C ALA A 29 -9.01 -2.23 1.43
N ILE A 30 -8.38 -2.87 0.45
CA ILE A 30 -7.57 -4.07 0.62
C ILE A 30 -6.12 -3.64 0.59
N ILE A 31 -5.46 -3.76 1.74
CA ILE A 31 -4.11 -3.25 1.94
C ILE A 31 -3.10 -4.35 1.67
N MET A 32 -2.16 -4.07 0.78
CA MET A 32 -0.96 -4.87 0.57
C MET A 32 0.27 -4.05 0.97
N VAL A 33 1.33 -4.74 1.38
CA VAL A 33 2.59 -4.09 1.72
C VAL A 33 3.73 -4.84 1.06
N ALA A 34 4.60 -4.11 0.37
CA ALA A 34 5.71 -4.68 -0.37
C ALA A 34 6.95 -3.79 -0.30
N ASN A 35 8.10 -4.41 -0.48
CA ASN A 35 9.33 -3.76 -0.89
C ASN A 35 9.87 -4.44 -2.15
N GLU A 36 10.92 -3.88 -2.73
CA GLU A 36 11.58 -4.38 -3.94
C GLU A 36 11.79 -5.91 -3.94
N GLY A 37 12.31 -6.47 -2.85
CA GLY A 37 12.60 -7.90 -2.73
C GLY A 37 11.40 -8.85 -2.85
N VAL A 38 10.16 -8.34 -2.84
CA VAL A 38 8.94 -9.13 -3.06
C VAL A 38 8.03 -8.56 -4.16
N MET A 39 8.51 -7.59 -4.96
CA MET A 39 7.68 -6.95 -5.99
C MET A 39 7.22 -7.92 -7.07
N ASP A 40 8.02 -8.92 -7.44
CA ASP A 40 7.63 -9.94 -8.41
C ASP A 40 6.36 -10.70 -7.97
N PHE A 41 6.16 -10.93 -6.67
CA PHE A 41 4.94 -11.54 -6.16
C PHE A 41 3.72 -10.61 -6.28
N VAL A 42 3.91 -9.31 -6.06
CA VAL A 42 2.85 -8.31 -6.23
C VAL A 42 2.43 -8.23 -7.71
N LEU A 43 3.41 -8.19 -8.61
CA LEU A 43 3.15 -8.17 -10.06
C LEU A 43 2.44 -9.43 -10.51
N ASN A 44 2.90 -10.61 -10.06
CA ASN A 44 2.26 -11.88 -10.36
C ASN A 44 0.81 -11.93 -9.83
N PHE A 45 0.57 -11.43 -8.62
CA PHE A 45 -0.77 -11.34 -8.05
C PHE A 45 -1.69 -10.44 -8.89
N ILE A 46 -1.24 -9.22 -9.22
CA ILE A 46 -2.00 -8.25 -10.01
C ILE A 46 -2.33 -8.82 -11.39
N CYS A 47 -1.33 -9.39 -12.10
CA CYS A 47 -1.55 -9.99 -13.42
C CYS A 47 -2.52 -11.17 -13.36
N SER A 48 -2.45 -11.99 -12.32
CA SER A 48 -3.37 -13.11 -12.10
C SER A 48 -4.79 -12.62 -11.84
N ALA A 49 -4.95 -11.56 -11.01
CA ALA A 49 -6.23 -10.95 -10.72
C ALA A 49 -6.88 -10.34 -11.97
N ILE A 50 -6.10 -9.62 -12.80
CA ILE A 50 -6.55 -9.08 -14.09
C ILE A 50 -6.99 -10.21 -15.02
N SER A 51 -6.20 -11.28 -15.14
CA SER A 51 -6.52 -12.44 -15.98
C SER A 51 -7.79 -13.16 -15.51
N ALA A 52 -8.08 -13.11 -14.21
CA ALA A 52 -9.31 -13.64 -13.60
C ALA A 52 -10.48 -12.65 -13.58
N ASN A 53 -10.33 -11.47 -14.20
CA ASN A 53 -11.32 -10.39 -14.24
C ASN A 53 -11.77 -9.92 -12.84
N ILE A 54 -10.84 -9.88 -11.88
CA ILE A 54 -11.05 -9.36 -10.53
C ILE A 54 -10.85 -7.84 -10.54
N ASP A 55 -11.80 -7.10 -9.95
CA ASP A 55 -11.68 -5.65 -9.80
C ASP A 55 -10.62 -5.29 -8.76
N LEU A 56 -9.63 -4.50 -9.19
CA LEU A 56 -8.52 -4.03 -8.36
C LEU A 56 -8.74 -2.63 -7.78
N SER A 57 -9.89 -1.99 -8.04
CA SER A 57 -10.18 -0.61 -7.60
C SER A 57 -10.06 -0.37 -6.10
N SER A 58 -10.27 -1.42 -5.30
CA SER A 58 -10.21 -1.41 -3.84
C SER A 58 -8.83 -1.79 -3.28
N PHE A 59 -7.88 -2.21 -4.12
CA PHE A 59 -6.54 -2.59 -3.68
C PHE A 59 -5.62 -1.38 -3.63
N VAL A 60 -4.78 -1.34 -2.57
CA VAL A 60 -3.70 -0.36 -2.43
C VAL A 60 -2.46 -1.05 -1.92
N VAL A 61 -1.34 -0.83 -2.60
CA VAL A 61 -0.04 -1.41 -2.25
C VAL A 61 0.84 -0.33 -1.63
N PHE A 62 1.11 -0.46 -0.34
CA PHE A 62 2.12 0.36 0.33
C PHE A 62 3.49 -0.17 -0.04
N VAL A 63 4.30 0.70 -0.66
CA VAL A 63 5.64 0.34 -1.11
C VAL A 63 6.72 0.99 -0.24
N GLY A 64 7.83 0.28 -0.05
CA GLY A 64 9.00 0.79 0.65
C GLY A 64 9.84 1.80 -0.15
N GLN A 65 9.62 1.89 -1.46
CA GLN A 65 10.41 2.68 -2.40
C GLN A 65 9.47 3.42 -3.36
N GLU A 66 9.74 4.71 -3.58
CA GLU A 66 8.87 5.63 -4.34
C GLU A 66 8.76 5.26 -5.82
N GLU A 67 9.85 4.74 -6.40
CA GLU A 67 9.92 4.42 -7.83
C GLU A 67 8.92 3.35 -8.30
N TYR A 68 8.33 2.56 -7.39
CA TYR A 68 7.34 1.54 -7.75
C TYR A 68 5.90 2.06 -7.86
N ILE A 69 5.64 3.32 -7.48
CA ILE A 69 4.30 3.92 -7.53
C ILE A 69 3.79 3.96 -8.97
N GLU A 70 4.60 4.47 -9.90
CA GLU A 70 4.22 4.59 -11.31
C GLU A 70 4.00 3.22 -11.97
N LEU A 71 4.84 2.25 -11.62
CA LEU A 71 4.69 0.87 -12.10
C LEU A 71 3.33 0.29 -11.68
N LEU A 72 2.98 0.42 -10.39
CA LEU A 72 1.71 -0.08 -9.85
C LEU A 72 0.51 0.56 -10.54
N HIS A 73 0.55 1.88 -10.74
CA HIS A 73 -0.52 2.62 -11.43
C HIS A 73 -0.68 2.16 -12.88
N THR A 74 0.44 1.92 -13.57
CA THR A 74 0.44 1.46 -14.97
C THR A 74 -0.22 0.10 -15.14
N ILE A 75 -0.07 -0.79 -14.15
CA ILE A 75 -0.67 -2.13 -14.17
C ILE A 75 -2.07 -2.18 -13.53
N GLY A 76 -2.66 -1.03 -13.19
CA GLY A 76 -4.03 -0.93 -12.71
C GLY A 76 -4.24 -1.16 -11.21
N ALA A 77 -3.18 -1.14 -10.41
CA ALA A 77 -3.26 -1.12 -8.95
C ALA A 77 -2.91 0.27 -8.40
N LYS A 78 -3.41 0.62 -7.21
CA LYS A 78 -3.00 1.87 -6.55
C LYS A 78 -1.72 1.66 -5.74
N GLY A 79 -0.76 2.55 -5.89
CA GLY A 79 0.47 2.56 -5.11
C GLY A 79 0.43 3.66 -4.05
N PHE A 80 0.95 3.38 -2.86
CA PHE A 80 1.11 4.40 -1.83
C PHE A 80 2.51 4.38 -1.22
N TYR A 81 3.14 5.55 -1.14
CA TYR A 81 4.46 5.75 -0.56
C TYR A 81 4.45 7.04 0.24
N ASP A 82 5.07 7.00 1.42
CA ASP A 82 5.38 8.21 2.20
C ASP A 82 6.64 7.98 3.03
N ILE A 83 7.63 8.86 2.90
CA ILE A 83 8.92 8.78 3.60
C ILE A 83 8.76 8.75 5.14
N ASN A 84 7.68 9.32 5.68
CA ASN A 84 7.38 9.35 7.12
C ASN A 84 6.90 7.99 7.66
N LEU A 85 6.57 7.02 6.80
CA LEU A 85 6.30 5.63 7.19
C LEU A 85 7.59 4.86 7.53
N GLY A 86 8.75 5.44 7.22
CA GLY A 86 10.06 4.93 7.58
C GLY A 86 10.85 4.39 6.38
N SER A 87 12.18 4.37 6.52
CA SER A 87 13.08 3.84 5.49
C SER A 87 13.06 2.31 5.50
N VAL A 88 12.39 1.73 4.52
CA VAL A 88 12.23 0.29 4.30
C VAL A 88 13.38 -0.21 3.41
N PRO A 89 14.09 -1.30 3.78
CA PRO A 89 15.16 -1.83 2.95
C PRO A 89 14.63 -2.38 1.63
N ARG A 90 15.50 -2.47 0.62
CA ARG A 90 15.11 -2.98 -0.71
C ARG A 90 15.04 -4.49 -0.69
N GLU A 91 16.00 -5.13 -0.04
CA GLU A 91 16.11 -6.57 0.11
C GLU A 91 14.96 -7.20 0.91
N ALA A 92 14.66 -8.46 0.63
CA ALA A 92 13.79 -9.26 1.48
C ALA A 92 14.47 -9.53 2.84
N ALA A 93 13.67 -9.87 3.86
CA ALA A 93 14.23 -10.35 5.13
C ALA A 93 14.91 -11.71 4.91
N ASP A 94 16.10 -11.86 5.50
CA ASP A 94 16.87 -13.10 5.42
C ASP A 94 16.41 -14.07 6.51
N THR A 95 16.16 -13.54 7.72
CA THR A 95 15.65 -14.32 8.85
C THR A 95 14.51 -13.61 9.57
N TYR A 96 13.67 -14.40 10.24
CA TYR A 96 12.58 -13.86 11.04
C TYR A 96 13.13 -12.95 12.15
N ALA A 97 12.45 -11.83 12.39
CA ALA A 97 12.83 -10.81 13.37
C ALA A 97 14.17 -10.10 13.11
N ASP A 98 14.77 -10.24 11.92
CA ASP A 98 15.88 -9.39 11.53
C ASP A 98 15.47 -7.91 11.38
N ARG A 99 16.45 -7.06 11.09
CA ARG A 99 16.21 -5.61 10.95
C ARG A 99 15.28 -5.29 9.78
N THR A 100 15.37 -6.02 8.69
CA THR A 100 14.53 -5.83 7.49
C THR A 100 13.10 -6.26 7.77
N PHE A 101 12.93 -7.43 8.39
CA PHE A 101 11.67 -7.94 8.88
C PHE A 101 10.98 -6.93 9.80
N THR A 102 11.70 -6.40 10.79
CA THR A 102 11.14 -5.45 11.76
C THR A 102 10.65 -4.17 11.08
N LYS A 103 11.41 -3.64 10.12
CA LYS A 103 11.00 -2.46 9.35
C LYS A 103 9.81 -2.73 8.43
N LEU A 104 9.75 -3.91 7.80
CA LEU A 104 8.58 -4.33 7.02
C LEU A 104 7.34 -4.52 7.90
N MET A 105 7.49 -5.08 9.09
CA MET A 105 6.41 -5.19 10.07
C MET A 105 5.90 -3.82 10.51
N TRP A 106 6.81 -2.85 10.70
CA TRP A 106 6.42 -1.48 10.96
C TRP A 106 5.59 -0.90 9.81
N LEU A 107 6.00 -1.09 8.56
CA LEU A 107 5.22 -0.65 7.40
C LEU A 107 3.83 -1.33 7.34
N LYS A 108 3.76 -2.63 7.64
CA LYS A 108 2.50 -3.41 7.71
C LYS A 108 1.54 -2.91 8.77
N VAL A 109 2.04 -2.58 9.96
CA VAL A 109 1.19 -2.05 11.04
C VAL A 109 0.76 -0.62 10.72
N THR A 110 1.67 0.20 10.22
CA THR A 110 1.37 1.61 9.93
C THR A 110 0.47 1.79 8.72
N SER A 111 0.52 0.92 7.70
CA SER A 111 -0.40 0.98 6.56
C SER A 111 -1.86 0.79 7.00
N VAL A 112 -2.11 -0.21 7.85
CA VAL A 112 -3.44 -0.44 8.45
C VAL A 112 -3.84 0.73 9.34
N TYR A 113 -2.92 1.25 10.15
CA TYR A 113 -3.18 2.44 10.97
C TYR A 113 -3.62 3.64 10.10
N VAL A 114 -2.91 3.94 9.02
CA VAL A 114 -3.25 5.05 8.13
C VAL A 114 -4.66 4.86 7.54
N ALA A 115 -4.97 3.67 7.03
CA ALA A 115 -6.29 3.40 6.45
C ALA A 115 -7.43 3.49 7.47
N LEU A 116 -7.23 2.98 8.69
CA LEU A 116 -8.24 3.06 9.76
C LEU A 116 -8.54 4.51 10.19
N TYR A 117 -7.53 5.37 10.20
CA TYR A 117 -7.70 6.78 10.57
C TYR A 117 -8.10 7.68 9.41
N ALA A 118 -7.99 7.20 8.17
CA ALA A 118 -8.50 7.90 7.00
C ALA A 118 -10.03 7.93 6.96
N GLY A 119 -10.69 6.98 7.61
CA GLY A 119 -12.14 6.82 7.62
C GLY A 119 -12.46 5.40 7.28
#